data_AF-A0A1D7YJL7-F1
#
_entry.id   AF-A0A1D7YJL7-F1
#
_cell.length_a   1.000
_cell.length_b   1.000
_cell.length_c   1.000
_cell.angle_alpha   90.00
_cell.angle_beta   90.00
_cell.angle_gamma   90.00
#
_symmetry.space_group_name_H-M   'P 1'
#
loop_
_entity.id
_entity.type
_entity.pdbx_description
1 polymer ?
#
loop_
_entity_poly.entity_id
_entity_poly.type
_entity_poly.pdbx_seq_one_letter_code
_entity_poly.pdbx_strand_id
1 'polypeptide(L)'
;MPITLQAVTDQAIVVTGMSLNVTSSEAVPTRGSIIKATDCGGGVDERLYEVTLPSVASAVQPRIVGTGANGVGFPYKVTSGDPEQLTVRLNPVDRDIRFSVTVTWVSDGEINTSKLDNDGHGYRVMGAGNLPQYAEKDLHY
;
A
#
# COMPACT_ATOMS: atom_id res chain seq x y z
N MET A 1 1.31 2.13 -3.91
CA MET A 1 2.54 1.36 -3.71
C MET A 1 2.31 -0.06 -4.23
N PRO A 2 2.94 -0.46 -5.33
CA PRO A 2 2.87 -1.85 -5.81
C PRO A 2 3.64 -2.78 -4.85
N ILE A 3 3.13 -4.00 -4.70
CA ILE A 3 3.71 -5.11 -3.94
C ILE A 3 3.56 -6.35 -4.80
N THR A 4 4.65 -7.08 -5.00
CA THR A 4 4.62 -8.37 -5.68
C THR A 4 4.72 -9.48 -4.65
N LEU A 5 3.80 -10.44 -4.70
CA LEU A 5 3.79 -11.65 -3.91
C LEU A 5 4.34 -12.78 -4.77
N GLN A 6 5.45 -13.36 -4.35
CA GLN A 6 6.12 -14.44 -5.07
C GLN A 6 6.71 -15.43 -4.07
N ALA A 7 6.55 -16.72 -4.34
CA ALA A 7 7.22 -17.75 -3.56
C ALA A 7 8.71 -17.82 -3.96
N VAL A 8 9.56 -18.24 -3.02
CA VAL A 8 11.00 -18.43 -3.29
C VAL A 8 11.25 -19.59 -4.26
N THR A 9 10.33 -20.56 -4.30
CA THR A 9 10.44 -21.79 -5.07
C THR A 9 9.19 -22.04 -5.91
N ASP A 10 9.23 -23.01 -6.81
CA ASP A 10 8.05 -23.41 -7.61
C ASP A 10 6.97 -24.09 -6.75
N GLN A 11 7.29 -24.50 -5.52
CA GLN A 11 6.29 -24.96 -4.57
C GLN A 11 5.35 -23.80 -4.20
N ALA A 12 4.05 -24.04 -4.39
CA ALA A 12 3.05 -23.03 -4.14
C ALA A 12 2.85 -22.77 -2.65
N ILE A 13 2.77 -21.49 -2.29
CA ILE A 13 2.30 -21.03 -0.98
C ILE A 13 0.91 -20.41 -1.11
N VAL A 14 0.19 -20.32 0.01
CA VAL A 14 -1.12 -19.68 0.06
C VAL A 14 -1.01 -18.40 0.89
N VAL A 15 -1.14 -17.25 0.27
CA VAL A 15 -1.25 -15.97 0.96
C VAL A 15 -2.67 -15.81 1.47
N THR A 16 -2.82 -15.65 2.79
CA THR A 16 -4.12 -15.67 3.48
C THR A 16 -4.55 -14.31 4.00
N GLY A 17 -3.65 -13.34 4.02
CA GLY A 17 -4.00 -11.99 4.46
C GLY A 17 -2.89 -10.98 4.23
N MET A 18 -3.30 -9.71 4.30
CA MET A 18 -2.40 -8.57 4.37
C MET A 18 -2.99 -7.55 5.35
N SER A 19 -2.14 -6.97 6.20
CA SER A 19 -2.52 -5.90 7.10
C SER A 19 -1.56 -4.73 6.98
N LEU A 20 -2.09 -3.53 7.21
CA LEU A 20 -1.30 -2.32 7.29
C LEU A 20 -1.14 -1.94 8.76
N ASN A 21 0.02 -1.43 9.13
CA ASN A 21 0.25 -0.87 10.46
C ASN A 21 0.78 0.55 10.31
N VAL A 22 -0.02 1.53 10.71
CA VAL A 22 0.40 2.94 10.73
C VAL A 22 1.34 3.14 11.92
N THR A 23 2.57 3.56 11.63
CA THR A 23 3.63 3.79 12.62
C THR A 23 3.74 5.26 13.04
N SER A 24 3.28 6.20 12.20
CA SER A 24 3.18 7.63 12.50
C SER A 24 2.06 8.27 11.68
N SER A 25 1.41 9.27 12.25
CA SER A 25 0.39 10.10 11.59
C SER A 25 0.49 11.53 12.10
N GLU A 26 1.20 12.36 11.35
CA GLU A 26 1.41 13.77 11.67
C GLU A 26 0.48 14.66 10.83
N ALA A 27 0.31 15.92 11.22
CA ALA A 27 -0.33 16.90 10.34
C ALA A 27 0.58 17.22 9.14
N VAL A 28 -0.01 17.48 7.98
CA VAL A 28 0.73 17.98 6.81
C VAL A 28 1.48 19.27 7.18
N PRO A 29 2.73 19.45 6.72
CA PRO A 29 3.48 20.68 6.94
C PRO A 29 2.71 21.93 6.50
N THR A 30 2.88 23.04 7.21
CA THR A 30 2.19 24.32 6.90
C THR A 30 2.88 25.14 5.81
N ARG A 31 4.03 24.68 5.30
CA ARG A 31 4.83 25.37 4.29
C ARG A 31 5.35 24.37 3.26
N GLY A 32 5.47 24.84 2.02
CA GLY A 32 5.93 24.06 0.87
C GLY A 32 4.88 24.04 -0.24
N SER A 33 5.08 23.17 -1.21
CA SER A 33 4.15 22.87 -2.29
C SER A 33 4.23 21.39 -2.66
N ILE A 34 3.17 20.88 -3.28
CA ILE A 34 3.15 19.53 -3.83
C ILE A 34 3.20 19.62 -5.36
N ILE A 35 4.11 18.83 -5.93
CA ILE A 35 4.15 18.59 -7.37
C ILE A 35 3.40 17.28 -7.61
N LYS A 36 2.27 17.38 -8.30
CA LYS A 36 1.54 16.22 -8.81
C LYS A 36 2.28 15.70 -10.03
N ALA A 37 2.94 14.57 -9.86
CA ALA A 37 3.42 13.79 -11.00
C ALA A 37 2.22 13.48 -11.91
N THR A 38 2.37 13.75 -13.20
CA THR A 38 1.35 13.34 -14.17
C THR A 38 1.57 11.85 -14.46
N ASP A 39 0.49 11.07 -14.41
CA ASP A 39 0.45 9.61 -14.50
C ASP A 39 1.56 8.98 -15.36
N CYS A 40 2.62 8.47 -14.72
CA CYS A 40 3.63 7.61 -15.36
C CYS A 40 3.19 6.13 -15.43
N GLY A 41 1.91 5.84 -15.18
CA GLY A 41 1.38 4.48 -15.13
C GLY A 41 0.96 3.97 -16.50
N GLY A 42 1.89 3.35 -17.24
CA GLY A 42 1.53 2.49 -18.37
C GLY A 42 0.71 1.31 -17.86
N GLY A 43 -0.47 1.08 -18.45
CA GLY A 43 -1.43 0.05 -18.01
C GLY A 43 -0.86 -1.36 -18.12
N VAL A 44 -0.35 -1.86 -17.00
CA VAL A 44 -0.29 -3.30 -16.71
C VAL A 44 -1.67 -3.69 -16.17
N ASP A 45 -2.14 -4.91 -16.46
CA ASP A 45 -3.35 -5.48 -15.84
C ASP A 45 -3.10 -5.62 -14.32
N GLU A 46 -3.22 -4.52 -13.58
CA GLU A 46 -3.04 -4.47 -12.13
C GLU A 46 -4.38 -4.69 -11.44
N ARG A 47 -4.41 -5.63 -10.48
CA ARG A 47 -5.53 -5.69 -9.53
C ARG A 47 -5.35 -4.58 -8.51
N LEU A 48 -6.41 -3.80 -8.30
CA LEU A 48 -6.35 -2.58 -7.51
C LEU A 48 -6.75 -2.79 -6.04
N TYR A 49 -5.90 -2.35 -5.09
CA TYR A 49 -6.13 -2.51 -3.64
C TYR A 49 -6.32 -1.12 -3.02
N GLU A 50 -7.56 -0.65 -2.99
CA GLU A 50 -7.90 0.63 -2.37
C GLU A 50 -8.22 0.46 -0.89
N VAL A 51 -7.46 1.15 -0.03
CA VAL A 51 -7.73 1.25 1.40
C VAL A 51 -8.09 2.70 1.72
N THR A 52 -9.36 2.93 2.01
CA THR A 52 -9.81 4.22 2.56
C THR A 52 -9.49 4.25 4.05
N LEU A 53 -8.51 5.07 4.43
CA LEU A 53 -8.21 5.32 5.84
C LEU A 53 -9.31 6.20 6.46
N PRO A 54 -9.75 5.94 7.69
CA PRO A 54 -10.64 6.86 8.38
C PRO A 54 -9.96 8.21 8.63
N SER A 55 -10.74 9.29 8.58
CA SER A 55 -10.30 10.69 8.79
C SER A 55 -9.86 11.01 10.22
N VAL A 56 -9.74 10.02 11.10
CA VAL A 56 -9.47 10.22 12.52
C VAL A 56 -8.10 9.66 12.85
N ALA A 57 -7.30 10.49 13.52
CA ALA A 57 -6.09 10.11 14.23
C ALA A 57 -6.44 9.03 15.27
N SER A 58 -6.40 7.78 14.83
CA SER A 58 -6.38 6.64 15.71
C SER A 58 -5.44 5.64 15.07
N ALA A 59 -4.73 4.90 15.93
CA ALA A 59 -3.97 3.71 15.57
C ALA A 59 -4.92 2.61 15.08
N VAL A 60 -5.70 2.92 14.05
CA VAL A 60 -6.50 1.96 13.31
C VAL A 60 -5.46 1.17 12.55
N GLN A 61 -5.19 -0.05 13.02
CA GLN A 61 -4.64 -1.09 12.16
C GLN A 61 -5.69 -1.28 11.06
N PRO A 62 -5.51 -0.77 9.85
CA PRO A 62 -6.43 -1.05 8.77
C PRO A 62 -6.23 -2.53 8.47
N ARG A 63 -7.09 -3.36 9.06
CA ARG A 63 -7.20 -4.75 8.70
C ARG A 63 -7.89 -4.75 7.34
N ILE A 64 -7.15 -5.12 6.31
CA ILE A 64 -7.75 -5.36 5.00
C ILE A 64 -8.56 -6.64 5.14
N VAL A 65 -9.86 -6.48 5.41
CA VAL A 65 -10.85 -7.53 5.24
C VAL A 65 -11.55 -7.19 3.94
N GLY A 66 -11.30 -7.99 2.90
CA GLY A 66 -11.78 -7.73 1.57
C GLY A 66 -13.29 -7.44 1.53
N THR A 67 -13.65 -6.24 1.07
CA THR A 67 -15.02 -5.91 0.69
C THR A 67 -14.96 -5.24 -0.69
N GLY A 68 -15.43 -5.95 -1.71
CA GLY A 68 -15.32 -5.55 -3.13
C GLY A 68 -16.14 -4.33 -3.52
N ALA A 69 -15.82 -3.68 -4.65
CA ALA A 69 -16.51 -3.98 -5.90
C ALA A 69 -15.71 -4.76 -6.97
N ASN A 70 -14.36 -4.77 -6.89
CA ASN A 70 -13.44 -5.68 -7.62
C ASN A 70 -12.43 -6.31 -6.63
N GLY A 71 -12.94 -6.57 -5.42
CA GLY A 71 -12.16 -6.65 -4.18
C GLY A 71 -11.15 -7.78 -4.11
N VAL A 72 -10.05 -7.43 -3.47
CA VAL A 72 -9.05 -8.32 -2.89
C VAL A 72 -9.73 -9.37 -2.02
N GLY A 73 -9.84 -10.58 -2.53
CA GLY A 73 -10.28 -11.74 -1.77
C GLY A 73 -9.09 -12.62 -1.50
N PHE A 74 -8.57 -12.59 -0.27
CA PHE A 74 -7.72 -13.69 0.17
C PHE A 74 -8.57 -14.96 0.28
N PRO A 75 -8.03 -16.16 -0.04
CA PRO A 75 -6.60 -16.42 -0.27
C PRO A 75 -6.11 -16.29 -1.72
N TYR A 76 -4.80 -16.11 -1.89
CA TYR A 76 -4.09 -16.21 -3.17
C TYR A 76 -3.09 -17.36 -3.16
N LYS A 77 -2.96 -18.08 -4.27
CA LYS A 77 -1.92 -19.09 -4.45
C LYS A 77 -0.82 -18.48 -5.33
N VAL A 78 0.43 -18.52 -4.88
CA VAL A 78 1.57 -17.97 -5.63
C VAL A 78 2.72 -18.97 -5.70
N THR A 79 3.50 -18.92 -6.78
CA THR A 79 4.75 -19.69 -6.97
C THR A 79 5.87 -18.74 -7.44
N SER A 80 7.09 -19.23 -7.66
CA SER A 80 8.12 -18.43 -8.35
C SER A 80 7.76 -18.10 -9.81
N GLY A 81 7.02 -18.96 -10.50
CA GLY A 81 6.61 -18.75 -11.90
C GLY A 81 5.26 -18.05 -12.08
N ASP A 82 4.49 -17.90 -11.01
CA ASP A 82 3.14 -17.34 -11.01
C ASP A 82 3.00 -16.35 -9.83
N PRO A 83 3.57 -15.14 -9.97
CA PRO A 83 3.49 -14.10 -8.95
C PRO A 83 2.16 -13.35 -9.01
N GLU A 84 1.74 -12.80 -7.87
CA GLU A 84 0.55 -11.94 -7.77
C GLU A 84 0.95 -10.50 -7.46
N GLN A 85 0.41 -9.52 -8.19
CA GLN A 85 0.67 -8.10 -7.97
C GLN A 85 -0.50 -7.42 -7.25
N LEU A 86 -0.18 -6.74 -6.14
CA LEU A 86 -1.11 -5.95 -5.33
C LEU A 86 -0.70 -4.48 -5.31
N THR A 87 -1.66 -3.56 -5.29
CA THR A 87 -1.37 -2.11 -5.23
C THR A 87 -2.02 -1.45 -4.04
N VAL A 88 -1.26 -1.19 -2.97
CA VAL A 88 -1.74 -0.47 -1.77
C VAL A 88 -1.94 1.01 -2.08
N ARG A 89 -3.15 1.52 -1.90
CA ARG A 89 -3.47 2.95 -1.95
C ARG A 89 -3.98 3.45 -0.60
N LEU A 90 -3.45 4.58 -0.16
CA LEU A 90 -3.87 5.30 1.05
C LEU A 90 -4.15 6.76 0.66
N ASN A 91 -5.23 7.32 1.17
CA ASN A 91 -5.59 8.73 0.96
C ASN A 91 -5.63 9.47 2.31
N PRO A 92 -4.48 9.96 2.80
CA PRO A 92 -4.36 10.57 4.12
C PRO A 92 -4.88 12.02 4.21
N VAL A 93 -5.38 12.61 3.11
CA VAL A 93 -5.99 13.97 3.01
C VAL A 93 -5.12 15.11 3.54
N ASP A 94 -5.01 15.27 4.86
CA ASP A 94 -4.30 16.33 5.59
C ASP A 94 -3.23 15.77 6.56
N ARG A 95 -2.91 14.47 6.44
CA ARG A 95 -1.90 13.79 7.27
C ARG A 95 -0.66 13.39 6.48
N ASP A 96 0.47 13.36 7.18
CA ASP A 96 1.72 12.72 6.77
C ASP A 96 1.84 11.40 7.54
N ILE A 97 1.71 10.28 6.83
CA ILE A 97 1.59 8.95 7.42
C ILE A 97 2.83 8.13 7.09
N ARG A 98 3.35 7.45 8.10
CA ARG A 98 4.27 6.32 7.92
C ARG A 98 3.58 5.01 8.25
N PHE A 99 3.86 3.97 7.48
CA PHE A 99 3.24 2.66 7.66
C PHE A 99 4.18 1.50 7.28
N SER A 100 3.88 0.32 7.81
CA SER A 100 4.43 -0.97 7.37
C SER A 100 3.31 -1.89 6.89
N VAL A 101 3.66 -2.90 6.10
CA VAL A 101 2.74 -3.94 5.63
C VAL A 101 3.18 -5.29 6.18
N THR A 102 2.23 -6.08 6.66
CA THR A 102 2.47 -7.48 7.05
C THR A 102 1.63 -8.37 6.15
N VAL A 103 2.26 -9.36 5.53
CA VAL A 103 1.60 -10.38 4.71
C VAL A 103 1.61 -11.69 5.48
N THR A 104 0.44 -12.33 5.62
CA THR A 104 0.30 -13.64 6.24
C THR A 104 0.15 -14.70 5.15
N TRP A 105 0.89 -15.80 5.26
CA TRP A 105 0.88 -16.87 4.26
C TRP A 105 1.09 -18.24 4.91
N VAL A 106 0.76 -19.30 4.19
CA VAL A 106 0.89 -20.69 4.61
C VAL A 106 1.74 -21.46 3.60
N SER A 107 2.71 -22.21 4.11
CA SER A 107 3.42 -23.27 3.37
C SER A 107 3.48 -24.50 4.25
N ASP A 108 3.24 -25.68 3.66
CA ASP A 108 3.33 -26.97 4.37
C ASP A 108 2.52 -27.05 5.67
N GLY A 109 1.41 -26.30 5.74
CA GLY A 109 0.54 -26.22 6.92
C GLY A 109 1.02 -25.23 8.00
N GLU A 110 2.19 -24.62 7.84
CA GLU A 110 2.74 -23.63 8.76
C GLU A 110 2.34 -22.20 8.37
N ILE A 111 1.83 -21.45 9.35
CA ILE A 111 1.50 -20.04 9.19
C ILE A 111 2.75 -19.19 9.38
N ASN A 112 3.05 -18.37 8.39
CA ASN A 112 4.20 -17.50 8.33
C ASN A 112 3.78 -16.05 8.08
N THR A 113 4.70 -15.11 8.35
CA THR A 113 4.48 -13.69 8.06
C THR A 113 5.72 -13.05 7.44
N SER A 114 5.49 -12.15 6.48
CA SER A 114 6.52 -11.32 5.87
C SER A 114 6.19 -9.85 6.13
N LYS A 115 7.16 -9.09 6.66
CA LYS A 115 6.98 -7.66 6.97
C LYS A 115 7.73 -6.82 5.95
N LEU A 116 7.04 -5.83 5.40
CA LEU A 116 7.59 -4.79 4.55
C LEU A 116 7.54 -3.49 5.35
N ASP A 117 8.69 -2.99 5.78
CA ASP A 117 8.77 -1.81 6.64
C ASP A 117 9.85 -0.80 6.24
N ASN A 118 10.38 -0.91 5.02
CA ASN A 118 11.34 0.03 4.46
C ASN A 118 12.57 0.21 5.38
N ASP A 119 13.24 -0.90 5.70
CA ASP A 119 14.37 -0.96 6.63
C ASP A 119 14.05 -0.33 8.00
N GLY A 120 12.82 -0.54 8.48
CA GLY A 120 12.31 0.04 9.72
C GLY A 120 11.90 1.51 9.65
N HIS A 121 12.12 2.21 8.53
CA HIS A 121 11.71 3.62 8.38
C HIS A 121 10.21 3.80 8.12
N GLY A 122 9.52 2.74 7.69
CA GLY A 122 8.16 2.79 7.17
C GLY A 122 8.09 3.43 5.79
N TYR A 123 7.07 3.07 5.04
CA TYR A 123 6.69 3.76 3.81
C TYR A 123 5.94 5.04 4.16
N ARG A 124 6.18 6.12 3.41
CA ARG A 124 5.56 7.42 3.65
C ARG A 124 4.53 7.75 2.59
N VAL A 125 3.36 8.20 3.01
CA VAL A 125 2.34 8.80 2.15
C VAL A 125 1.83 10.06 2.84
N MET A 126 1.73 11.14 2.10
CA MET A 126 1.31 12.43 2.65
C MET A 126 0.19 13.01 1.80
N GLY A 127 -0.80 13.57 2.48
CA GLY A 127 -1.90 14.28 1.87
C GLY A 127 -1.47 15.69 1.47
N ALA A 128 -2.30 16.38 0.68
CA ALA A 128 -2.00 17.75 0.30
C ALA A 128 -2.36 18.77 1.37
N GLY A 129 -3.36 18.48 2.22
CA GLY A 129 -3.93 19.46 3.13
C GLY A 129 -4.24 20.77 2.40
N ASN A 130 -3.66 21.87 2.91
CA ASN A 130 -3.78 23.21 2.33
C ASN A 130 -2.55 23.66 1.53
N LEU A 131 -1.60 22.77 1.26
CA LEU A 131 -0.43 23.12 0.46
C LEU A 131 -0.83 23.41 -1.00
N PRO A 132 -0.26 24.44 -1.65
CA PRO A 132 -0.42 24.66 -3.07
C PRO A 132 0.01 23.42 -3.87
N GLN A 133 -0.78 23.08 -4.89
CA GLN A 133 -0.54 21.91 -5.76
C GLN A 133 -0.31 22.38 -7.19
N TYR A 134 0.75 21.88 -7.81
CA TYR A 134 1.12 22.16 -9.19
C TYR A 134 1.21 20.86 -9.96
N ALA A 135 0.79 20.83 -11.23
CA ALA A 135 1.10 19.71 -12.09
C ALA A 135 2.56 19.82 -12.56
N GLU A 136 3.21 18.70 -12.82
CA GLU A 136 4.58 18.68 -13.35
C GLU A 136 4.73 19.52 -14.62
N LYS A 137 3.73 19.51 -15.49
CA LYS A 137 3.67 20.36 -16.69
C LYS A 137 3.67 21.88 -16.40
N ASP A 138 3.27 22.28 -15.20
CA ASP A 138 3.22 23.70 -14.80
C ASP A 138 4.61 24.22 -14.39
N LEU A 139 5.64 23.35 -14.34
CA LEU A 139 7.00 23.67 -13.90
C LEU A 139 8.00 23.92 -15.04
N HIS A 140 7.62 23.66 -16.28
CA HIS A 140 8.47 23.89 -17.45
C HIS A 140 7.91 25.05 -18.28
N TYR A 141 8.55 26.23 -18.16
CA TYR A 141 8.39 27.39 -19.04
C TYR A 141 9.50 27.44 -20.08
#